data_AF-A0A9P0ZAC4-F1
#
_entry.id   AF-A0A9P0ZAC4-F1
#
_cell.length_a   1.000
_cell.length_b   1.000
_cell.length_c   1.000
_cell.angle_alpha   90.00
_cell.angle_beta   90.00
_cell.angle_gamma   90.00
#
_symmetry.space_group_name_H-M   'P 1'
#
loop_
_entity.id
_entity.type
_entity.pdbx_description
1 polymer ?
#
loop_
_entity_poly.entity_id
_entity_poly.type
_entity_poly.pdbx_seq_one_letter_code
_entity_poly.pdbx_strand_id
1 'polypeptide(L)'
;MCSCSSFTPPHSTSFSFLVKAFRKSHNIIHNMIRMQSFSLFRCFLLHGSTRTLKNPFIPFLRKPLMIVGPHPNECSGSDLDGDFYYVCWDQELIPRSMVPPMDYTPAPVTQLECDVTIEDIRKYFVEYIMNDSLGMISNAHVVVADREPNMAMSEPCMQLAHLFSIAVDFPKTGVPAEMPPNLRIKKYPDFMQKLDKPAYKSTRIIGKLFRQVKSTPRSSADPFTKERAKKLYDMDMQVDGFEDHICEAFEHKKLYDYKLGSLMDYYDIKTEAEMVSGRITNPTTRLFDRRRDFEAVILAYRSLRKEARSWFEKGRNSECSDDLKAKASAWYHVTYHHTYWGCYEEEEMRREHFISFPWCIYEELIQIKKDRSNTIWGAQFSSLEWTCNIC
;
A
#
# COMPACT_ATOMS: atom_id res chain seq x y z
N MET A 1 9.10 51.48 17.28
CA MET A 1 9.84 50.21 17.37
C MET A 1 8.94 49.16 18.01
N CYS A 2 8.03 48.60 17.22
CA CYS A 2 7.19 47.47 17.60
C CYS A 2 6.97 46.66 16.32
N SER A 3 7.40 45.41 16.32
CA SER A 3 7.05 44.45 15.28
C SER A 3 6.89 43.09 15.93
N CYS A 4 5.63 42.69 16.04
CA CYS A 4 5.17 41.36 16.40
C CYS A 4 5.78 40.31 15.45
N SER A 5 6.36 39.25 16.01
CA SER A 5 6.63 38.01 15.30
C SER A 5 5.90 36.88 16.02
N SER A 6 4.77 36.49 15.44
CA SER A 6 3.98 35.31 15.78
C SER A 6 4.80 34.03 15.59
N PHE A 7 4.95 33.27 16.67
CA PHE A 7 5.57 31.94 16.67
C PHE A 7 4.49 30.89 16.31
N THR A 8 4.60 30.28 15.14
CA THR A 8 3.83 29.10 14.75
C THR A 8 4.62 27.83 15.09
N PRO A 9 4.05 26.82 15.77
CA PRO A 9 4.74 25.56 16.02
C PRO A 9 4.67 24.61 14.80
N PRO A 10 5.68 23.75 14.59
CA PRO A 10 5.80 22.93 13.39
C PRO A 10 4.84 21.73 13.39
N HIS A 11 4.32 21.45 12.20
CA HIS A 11 3.33 20.44 11.88
C HIS A 11 3.78 18.99 12.18
N SER A 12 2.91 18.23 12.86
CA SER A 12 2.98 16.78 13.05
C SER A 12 2.41 16.02 11.83
N THR A 13 3.22 15.88 10.78
CA THR A 13 2.74 15.45 9.45
C THR A 13 2.48 13.94 9.28
N SER A 14 2.96 13.07 10.19
CA SER A 14 2.79 11.61 10.04
C SER A 14 1.50 11.05 10.66
N PHE A 15 0.98 11.67 11.73
CA PHE A 15 -0.18 11.15 12.47
C PHE A 15 -1.53 11.54 11.81
N SER A 16 -1.56 12.69 11.12
CA SER A 16 -2.72 13.16 10.34
C SER A 16 -3.08 12.24 9.16
N PHE A 17 -2.10 11.49 8.61
CA PHE A 17 -2.31 10.72 7.38
C PHE A 17 -3.14 9.45 7.61
N LEU A 18 -2.88 8.73 8.70
CA LEU A 18 -3.56 7.46 9.03
C LEU A 18 -5.03 7.68 9.45
N VAL A 19 -5.30 8.72 10.24
CA VAL A 19 -6.67 9.05 10.69
C VAL A 19 -7.53 9.65 9.56
N LYS A 20 -6.93 10.43 8.65
CA LYS A 20 -7.63 10.92 7.44
C LYS A 20 -7.96 9.81 6.45
N ALA A 21 -7.14 8.77 6.36
CA ALA A 21 -7.39 7.62 5.47
C ALA A 21 -8.63 6.81 5.90
N PHE A 22 -8.84 6.61 7.21
CA PHE A 22 -9.96 5.81 7.74
C PHE A 22 -11.30 6.57 7.77
N ARG A 23 -11.32 7.89 8.03
CA ARG A 23 -12.57 8.69 7.93
C ARG A 23 -13.06 8.88 6.49
N LYS A 24 -12.21 8.66 5.49
CA LYS A 24 -12.58 8.79 4.07
C LYS A 24 -13.46 7.63 3.59
N SER A 25 -13.32 6.41 4.14
CA SER A 25 -14.00 5.20 3.63
C SER A 25 -15.53 5.24 3.74
N HIS A 26 -16.10 5.78 4.83
CA HIS A 26 -17.55 5.90 4.99
C HIS A 26 -18.17 7.05 4.17
N ASN A 27 -17.41 8.11 3.88
CA ASN A 27 -17.85 9.22 3.02
C ASN A 27 -17.72 8.91 1.51
N ILE A 28 -16.97 7.88 1.11
CA ILE A 28 -16.78 7.51 -0.31
C ILE A 28 -18.07 6.93 -0.90
N ILE A 29 -18.77 6.04 -0.18
CA ILE A 29 -20.01 5.42 -0.66
C ILE A 29 -21.12 6.49 -0.78
N HIS A 30 -21.23 7.38 0.21
CA HIS A 30 -22.25 8.42 0.20
C HIS A 30 -22.00 9.51 -0.86
N ASN A 31 -20.74 9.80 -1.20
CA ASN A 31 -20.38 10.71 -2.30
C ASN A 31 -20.49 10.05 -3.69
N MET A 32 -20.25 8.73 -3.82
CA MET A 32 -20.51 7.99 -5.07
C MET A 32 -21.96 8.13 -5.53
N ILE A 33 -22.90 8.15 -4.59
CA ILE A 33 -24.35 8.20 -4.86
C ILE A 33 -24.79 9.59 -5.39
N ARG A 34 -23.97 10.63 -5.27
CA ARG A 34 -24.34 12.03 -5.61
C ARG A 34 -23.60 12.62 -6.82
N MET A 35 -22.72 11.86 -7.47
CA MET A 35 -21.75 12.38 -8.44
C MET A 35 -22.16 12.22 -9.91
N GLN A 36 -21.86 13.25 -10.71
CA GLN A 36 -22.27 13.39 -12.11
C GLN A 36 -21.31 12.75 -13.13
N SER A 37 -20.02 12.52 -12.80
CA SER A 37 -19.03 11.93 -13.73
C SER A 37 -17.87 11.23 -13.01
N PHE A 38 -17.38 10.12 -13.58
CA PHE A 38 -16.21 9.36 -13.11
C PHE A 38 -15.41 8.78 -14.29
N SER A 39 -14.13 8.48 -14.07
CA SER A 39 -13.27 7.79 -15.04
C SER A 39 -13.06 6.32 -14.66
N LEU A 40 -13.19 5.44 -15.66
CA LEU A 40 -13.02 4.00 -15.57
C LEU A 40 -11.81 3.58 -16.42
N PHE A 41 -10.95 2.73 -15.86
CA PHE A 41 -9.84 2.13 -16.60
C PHE A 41 -9.34 0.82 -15.98
N ARG A 42 -8.68 -0.01 -16.79
CA ARG A 42 -8.03 -1.27 -16.38
C ARG A 42 -6.52 -1.09 -16.20
N CYS A 43 -5.90 -2.00 -15.45
CA CYS A 43 -4.44 -2.06 -15.31
C CYS A 43 -3.81 -2.34 -16.69
N PHE A 44 -2.77 -1.59 -17.06
CA PHE A 44 -2.26 -1.40 -18.44
C PHE A 44 -3.19 -0.54 -19.32
N LEU A 45 -3.07 0.78 -19.10
CA LEU A 45 -3.64 1.80 -19.97
C LEU A 45 -2.89 1.83 -21.31
N LEU A 46 -3.45 1.15 -22.30
CA LEU A 46 -3.06 1.30 -23.69
C LEU A 46 -3.90 2.41 -24.35
N HIS A 47 -3.63 2.67 -25.63
CA HIS A 47 -4.27 3.77 -26.37
C HIS A 47 -5.79 3.75 -26.22
N GLY A 48 -6.37 4.85 -25.77
CA GLY A 48 -7.82 5.00 -25.68
C GLY A 48 -8.52 4.15 -24.61
N SER A 49 -7.82 3.49 -23.69
CA SER A 49 -8.43 2.60 -22.67
C SER A 49 -9.08 3.31 -21.46
N THR A 50 -9.12 4.65 -21.44
CA THR A 50 -9.77 5.42 -20.37
C THR A 50 -11.14 5.92 -20.81
N ARG A 51 -12.18 5.64 -20.01
CA ARG A 51 -13.55 6.09 -20.28
C ARG A 51 -14.05 7.01 -19.19
N THR A 52 -14.52 8.20 -19.57
CA THR A 52 -15.24 9.08 -18.66
C THR A 52 -16.72 8.82 -18.84
N LEU A 53 -17.37 8.28 -17.82
CA LEU A 53 -18.79 7.96 -17.82
C LEU A 53 -19.54 9.01 -17.00
N LYS A 54 -20.67 9.46 -17.54
CA LYS A 54 -21.64 10.29 -16.80
C LYS A 54 -22.58 9.35 -16.07
N ASN A 55 -22.85 9.61 -14.79
CA ASN A 55 -23.76 8.79 -14.02
C ASN A 55 -25.21 9.16 -14.36
N PRO A 56 -26.02 8.32 -15.04
CA PRO A 56 -27.44 8.56 -15.13
C PRO A 56 -28.05 8.16 -13.78
N PHE A 57 -28.55 9.15 -13.04
CA PHE A 57 -29.30 8.89 -11.82
C PHE A 57 -30.56 8.08 -12.17
N ILE A 58 -30.59 6.79 -11.79
CA ILE A 58 -31.79 5.95 -11.89
C ILE A 58 -32.29 5.67 -10.47
N PRO A 59 -33.37 6.33 -10.01
CA PRO A 59 -33.80 6.31 -8.61
C PRO A 59 -34.23 4.94 -8.07
N PHE A 60 -34.41 3.93 -8.93
CA PHE A 60 -35.04 2.65 -8.56
C PHE A 60 -34.06 1.50 -8.26
N LEU A 61 -32.75 1.70 -8.40
CA LEU A 61 -31.77 0.63 -8.20
C LEU A 61 -30.90 0.90 -6.96
N ARG A 62 -31.22 0.20 -5.85
CA ARG A 62 -30.36 0.13 -4.64
C ARG A 62 -29.11 -0.75 -4.82
N LYS A 63 -28.89 -1.29 -6.02
CA LYS A 63 -27.67 -2.02 -6.42
C LYS A 63 -27.06 -1.29 -7.61
N PRO A 64 -25.74 -1.10 -7.66
CA PRO A 64 -25.10 -0.43 -8.79
C PRO A 64 -25.45 -1.17 -10.07
N LEU A 65 -26.08 -0.46 -11.00
CA LEU A 65 -26.37 -0.95 -12.33
C LEU A 65 -25.03 -1.29 -13.00
N MET A 66 -24.86 -2.57 -13.34
CA MET A 66 -23.87 -3.01 -14.31
C MET A 66 -24.15 -2.22 -15.59
N ILE A 67 -23.19 -1.40 -16.03
CA ILE A 67 -23.34 -0.64 -17.27
C ILE A 67 -23.29 -1.66 -18.41
N VAL A 68 -24.47 -2.17 -18.80
CA VAL A 68 -24.65 -3.08 -19.94
C VAL A 68 -24.71 -2.22 -21.20
N GLY A 69 -23.55 -2.07 -21.84
CA GLY A 69 -23.26 -1.41 -23.11
C GLY A 69 -21.76 -1.67 -23.40
N PRO A 70 -21.24 -1.55 -24.63
CA PRO A 70 -19.93 -2.09 -25.05
C PRO A 70 -18.67 -1.50 -24.36
N HIS A 71 -18.84 -0.71 -23.30
CA HIS A 71 -17.76 -0.07 -22.54
C HIS A 71 -16.71 -1.00 -21.91
N PRO A 72 -17.00 -2.27 -21.52
CA PRO A 72 -15.95 -3.20 -21.08
C PRO A 72 -14.88 -3.42 -22.15
N ASN A 73 -15.29 -3.72 -23.39
CA ASN A 73 -14.36 -3.94 -24.51
C ASN A 73 -13.52 -2.70 -24.81
N GLU A 74 -14.06 -1.51 -24.56
CA GLU A 74 -13.36 -0.24 -24.75
C GLU A 74 -12.25 0.01 -23.70
N CYS A 75 -12.23 -0.75 -22.60
CA CYS A 75 -11.25 -0.67 -21.53
C CYS A 75 -10.19 -1.78 -21.66
N SER A 76 -9.40 -1.73 -22.72
CA SER A 76 -8.36 -2.73 -23.03
C SER A 76 -8.91 -4.13 -23.36
N GLY A 77 -10.00 -4.23 -24.13
CA GLY A 77 -10.57 -5.51 -24.56
C GLY A 77 -11.12 -6.37 -23.41
N SER A 78 -11.53 -5.73 -22.32
CA SER A 78 -11.99 -6.37 -21.08
C SER A 78 -13.39 -6.96 -21.24
N ASP A 79 -13.65 -8.06 -20.52
CA ASP A 79 -14.98 -8.64 -20.43
C ASP A 79 -15.50 -8.54 -18.98
N LEU A 80 -16.55 -9.30 -18.66
CA LEU A 80 -17.20 -9.32 -17.34
C LEU A 80 -17.02 -10.67 -16.62
N ASP A 81 -15.96 -11.43 -16.93
CA ASP A 81 -15.72 -12.76 -16.35
C ASP A 81 -15.01 -12.73 -14.98
N GLY A 82 -14.52 -11.55 -14.58
CA GLY A 82 -13.75 -11.35 -13.34
C GLY A 82 -12.88 -10.09 -13.32
N ASP A 83 -12.99 -9.24 -14.34
CA ASP A 83 -12.11 -8.08 -14.51
C ASP A 83 -12.30 -6.98 -13.47
N PHE A 84 -11.18 -6.53 -12.90
CA PHE A 84 -11.15 -5.40 -11.98
C PHE A 84 -10.94 -4.09 -12.73
N TYR A 85 -11.78 -3.12 -12.39
CA TYR A 85 -11.70 -1.76 -12.90
C TYR A 85 -11.27 -0.79 -11.80
N TYR A 86 -10.37 0.12 -12.15
CA TYR A 86 -10.09 1.28 -11.31
C TYR A 86 -11.09 2.38 -11.63
N VAL A 87 -11.76 2.88 -10.59
CA VAL A 87 -12.72 3.98 -10.68
C VAL A 87 -12.12 5.21 -10.02
N CYS A 88 -11.95 6.28 -10.79
CA CYS A 88 -11.49 7.59 -10.30
C CYS A 88 -12.62 8.61 -10.37
N TRP A 89 -12.90 9.28 -9.26
CA TRP A 89 -13.89 10.36 -9.18
C TRP A 89 -13.26 11.71 -8.82
N ASP A 90 -11.93 11.77 -8.74
CA ASP A 90 -11.19 13.01 -8.49
C ASP A 90 -11.17 13.86 -9.76
N GLN A 91 -11.79 15.05 -9.70
CA GLN A 91 -11.93 15.94 -10.86
C GLN A 91 -10.59 16.42 -11.41
N GLU A 92 -9.53 16.46 -10.60
CA GLU A 92 -8.18 16.81 -11.08
C GLU A 92 -7.53 15.69 -11.89
N LEU A 93 -7.98 14.45 -11.70
CA LEU A 93 -7.44 13.25 -12.35
C LEU A 93 -8.31 12.74 -13.50
N ILE A 94 -9.54 13.26 -13.65
CA ILE A 94 -10.41 12.95 -14.78
C ILE A 94 -9.84 13.61 -16.05
N PRO A 95 -9.56 12.85 -17.13
CA PRO A 95 -9.07 13.41 -18.38
C PRO A 95 -10.07 14.41 -18.98
N ARG A 96 -9.56 15.54 -19.47
CA ARG A 96 -10.38 16.59 -20.11
C ARG A 96 -10.89 16.19 -21.51
N SER A 97 -10.21 15.25 -22.15
CA SER A 97 -10.51 14.79 -23.51
C SER A 97 -10.51 13.26 -23.57
N MET A 98 -11.45 12.69 -24.30
CA MET A 98 -11.51 11.26 -24.59
C MET A 98 -10.92 10.99 -25.97
N VAL A 99 -10.22 9.86 -26.08
CA VAL A 99 -9.68 9.33 -27.34
C VAL A 99 -10.50 8.08 -27.70
N PRO A 100 -10.82 7.85 -28.99
CA PRO A 100 -11.48 6.63 -29.41
C PRO A 100 -10.77 5.36 -28.91
N PRO A 101 -11.52 4.28 -28.60
CA PRO A 101 -10.93 2.98 -28.29
C PRO A 101 -10.07 2.48 -29.44
N MET A 102 -9.03 1.73 -29.12
CA MET A 102 -8.41 0.85 -30.09
C MET A 102 -9.40 -0.25 -30.51
N ASP A 103 -9.28 -0.73 -31.74
CA ASP A 103 -10.00 -1.91 -32.19
C ASP A 103 -9.37 -3.17 -31.57
N TYR A 104 -10.17 -3.91 -30.81
CA TYR A 104 -9.81 -5.16 -30.14
C TYR A 104 -10.40 -6.37 -30.85
N THR A 105 -10.78 -6.26 -32.13
CA THR A 105 -11.26 -7.39 -32.91
C THR A 105 -10.19 -8.50 -32.91
N PRO A 106 -10.50 -9.70 -32.40
CA PRO A 106 -9.53 -10.78 -32.29
C PRO A 106 -9.00 -11.21 -33.65
N ALA A 107 -7.75 -11.67 -33.68
CA ALA A 107 -7.22 -12.38 -34.84
C ALA A 107 -8.02 -13.68 -35.07
N PRO A 108 -8.13 -14.15 -36.33
CA PRO A 108 -8.74 -15.44 -36.64
C PRO A 108 -8.07 -16.55 -35.83
N VAL A 109 -8.87 -17.35 -35.12
CA VAL A 109 -8.38 -18.46 -34.31
C VAL A 109 -7.85 -19.55 -35.24
N THR A 110 -6.67 -20.08 -34.96
CA THR A 110 -6.18 -21.29 -35.63
C THR A 110 -7.05 -22.47 -35.17
N GLN A 111 -8.01 -22.88 -35.98
CA GLN A 111 -8.84 -24.06 -35.70
C GLN A 111 -8.10 -25.31 -36.16
N LEU A 112 -7.93 -26.27 -35.26
CA LEU A 112 -7.55 -27.62 -35.60
C LEU A 112 -8.81 -28.38 -36.03
N GLU A 113 -8.82 -28.90 -37.26
CA GLU A 113 -9.94 -29.70 -37.79
C GLU A 113 -9.96 -31.14 -37.26
N CYS A 114 -8.98 -31.52 -36.43
CA CYS A 114 -8.81 -32.85 -35.86
C CYS A 114 -8.93 -32.85 -34.33
N ASP A 115 -9.20 -34.01 -33.75
CA ASP A 115 -9.18 -34.20 -32.30
C ASP A 115 -7.79 -33.87 -31.74
N VAL A 116 -7.75 -33.10 -30.63
CA VAL A 116 -6.50 -32.65 -30.01
C VAL A 116 -5.75 -33.84 -29.39
N THR A 117 -4.53 -34.07 -29.83
CA THR A 117 -3.65 -35.13 -29.30
C THR A 117 -2.68 -34.60 -28.24
N ILE A 118 -2.06 -35.51 -27.47
CA ILE A 118 -1.01 -35.14 -26.50
C ILE A 118 0.20 -34.53 -27.22
N GLU A 119 0.51 -35.01 -28.43
CA GLU A 119 1.57 -34.49 -29.28
C GLU A 119 1.32 -33.02 -29.67
N ASP A 120 0.07 -32.65 -29.96
CA ASP A 120 -0.31 -31.26 -30.25
C ASP A 120 -0.11 -30.36 -29.02
N ILE A 121 -0.48 -30.85 -27.83
CA ILE A 121 -0.28 -30.13 -26.57
C ILE A 121 1.23 -29.90 -26.32
N ARG A 122 2.06 -30.92 -26.54
CA ARG A 122 3.52 -30.81 -26.39
C ARG A 122 4.10 -29.78 -27.35
N LYS A 123 3.68 -29.82 -28.62
CA LYS A 123 4.11 -28.87 -29.65
C LYS A 123 3.70 -27.45 -29.28
N TYR A 124 2.44 -27.25 -28.90
CA TYR A 124 1.93 -25.96 -28.47
C TYR A 124 2.66 -25.41 -27.25
N PHE A 125 3.00 -26.27 -26.28
CA PHE A 125 3.76 -25.85 -25.10
C PHE A 125 5.15 -25.30 -25.46
N VAL A 126 5.85 -25.94 -26.40
CA VAL A 126 7.14 -25.45 -26.90
C VAL A 126 6.96 -24.15 -27.68
N GLU A 127 5.96 -24.07 -28.57
CA GLU A 127 5.64 -22.85 -29.32
C GLU A 127 5.28 -21.69 -28.39
N TYR A 128 4.55 -21.96 -27.31
CA TYR A 128 4.19 -20.96 -26.31
C TYR A 128 5.42 -20.38 -25.62
N ILE A 129 6.33 -21.23 -25.13
CA ILE A 129 7.57 -20.80 -24.47
C ILE A 129 8.45 -19.97 -25.41
N MET A 130 8.53 -20.35 -26.68
CA MET A 130 9.38 -19.68 -27.65
C MET A 130 8.82 -18.32 -28.09
N ASN A 131 7.49 -18.13 -28.03
CA ASN A 131 6.81 -16.96 -28.56
C ASN A 131 6.15 -16.07 -27.49
N ASP A 132 6.34 -16.34 -26.19
CA ASP A 132 5.88 -15.45 -25.13
C ASP A 132 6.65 -14.11 -25.15
N SER A 133 6.11 -13.15 -25.88
CA SER A 133 6.69 -11.83 -26.09
C SER A 133 5.99 -10.73 -25.28
N LEU A 134 4.98 -11.06 -24.47
CA LEU A 134 4.11 -10.11 -23.78
C LEU A 134 4.91 -9.15 -22.88
N GLY A 135 5.81 -9.70 -22.06
CA GLY A 135 6.66 -8.92 -21.17
C GLY A 135 7.64 -8.01 -21.93
N MET A 136 8.13 -8.45 -23.10
CA MET A 136 9.02 -7.64 -23.93
C MET A 136 8.27 -6.46 -24.56
N ILE A 137 7.10 -6.71 -25.14
CA ILE A 137 6.24 -5.69 -25.77
C ILE A 137 5.81 -4.66 -24.72
N SER A 138 5.40 -5.10 -23.52
CA SER A 138 5.02 -4.22 -22.41
C SER A 138 6.14 -3.24 -22.04
N ASN A 139 7.35 -3.78 -21.83
CA ASN A 139 8.51 -2.97 -21.50
C ASN A 139 8.86 -2.02 -22.65
N ALA A 140 8.76 -2.48 -23.90
CA ALA A 140 9.00 -1.63 -25.05
C ALA A 140 8.03 -0.44 -25.09
N HIS A 141 6.74 -0.68 -24.87
CA HIS A 141 5.71 0.36 -24.85
C HIS A 141 6.02 1.46 -23.84
N VAL A 142 6.42 1.08 -22.61
CA VAL A 142 6.83 2.04 -21.56
C VAL A 142 8.02 2.89 -22.01
N VAL A 143 9.03 2.27 -22.63
CA VAL A 143 10.22 3.00 -23.08
C VAL A 143 9.94 3.91 -24.27
N VAL A 144 9.15 3.46 -25.25
CA VAL A 144 8.75 4.29 -26.40
C VAL A 144 7.92 5.47 -25.92
N ALA A 145 6.95 5.25 -25.04
CA ALA A 145 6.10 6.32 -24.52
C ALA A 145 6.88 7.39 -23.74
N ASP A 146 7.98 7.01 -23.07
CA ASP A 146 8.85 7.96 -22.38
C ASP A 146 9.65 8.84 -23.36
N ARG A 147 10.12 8.24 -24.46
CA ARG A 147 11.00 8.88 -25.46
C ARG A 147 10.27 9.74 -26.46
N GLU A 148 9.19 9.24 -27.01
CA GLU A 148 8.55 9.88 -28.14
C GLU A 148 7.89 11.19 -27.71
N PRO A 149 7.91 12.23 -28.58
CA PRO A 149 7.30 13.52 -28.25
C PRO A 149 5.83 13.41 -27.86
N ASN A 150 5.07 12.60 -28.62
CA ASN A 150 3.63 12.37 -28.45
C ASN A 150 3.30 11.23 -27.48
N MET A 151 4.30 10.69 -26.77
CA MET A 151 4.12 9.68 -25.72
C MET A 151 3.32 8.46 -26.23
N ALA A 152 2.29 8.01 -25.49
CA ALA A 152 1.44 6.88 -25.87
C ALA A 152 0.57 7.11 -27.13
N MET A 153 0.50 8.34 -27.63
CA MET A 153 -0.20 8.69 -28.89
C MET A 153 0.73 8.61 -30.11
N SER A 154 1.98 8.21 -29.92
CA SER A 154 2.94 8.07 -31.01
C SER A 154 2.67 6.79 -31.78
N GLU A 155 2.87 6.82 -33.09
CA GLU A 155 2.66 5.67 -33.98
C GLU A 155 3.37 4.39 -33.50
N PRO A 156 4.65 4.44 -33.05
CA PRO A 156 5.31 3.23 -32.52
C PRO A 156 4.66 2.69 -31.23
N CYS A 157 4.07 3.55 -30.39
CA CYS A 157 3.33 3.14 -29.20
C CYS A 157 2.00 2.48 -29.56
N MET A 158 1.28 3.00 -30.55
CA MET A 158 0.02 2.41 -31.03
C MET A 158 0.28 1.02 -31.64
N GLN A 159 1.36 0.85 -32.42
CA GLN A 159 1.77 -0.46 -32.93
C GLN A 159 2.10 -1.44 -31.81
N LEU A 160 2.82 -0.99 -30.78
CA LEU A 160 3.11 -1.81 -29.60
C LEU A 160 1.84 -2.17 -28.80
N ALA A 161 0.87 -1.26 -28.72
CA ALA A 161 -0.42 -1.54 -28.10
C ALA A 161 -1.21 -2.62 -28.85
N HIS A 162 -1.20 -2.58 -30.19
CA HIS A 162 -1.80 -3.61 -31.02
C HIS A 162 -1.12 -4.98 -30.84
N LEU A 163 0.23 -5.01 -30.88
CA LEU A 163 0.99 -6.23 -30.61
C LEU A 163 0.75 -6.77 -29.20
N PHE A 164 0.56 -5.90 -28.21
CA PHE A 164 0.24 -6.30 -26.84
C PHE A 164 -1.11 -7.02 -26.78
N SER A 165 -2.13 -6.53 -27.50
CA SER A 165 -3.43 -7.20 -27.58
C SER A 165 -3.30 -8.60 -28.17
N ILE A 166 -2.56 -8.76 -29.28
CA ILE A 166 -2.31 -10.07 -29.89
C ILE A 166 -1.59 -11.00 -28.92
N ALA A 167 -0.58 -10.50 -28.19
CA ALA A 167 0.18 -11.29 -27.23
C ALA A 167 -0.66 -11.79 -26.03
N VAL A 168 -1.63 -11.00 -25.58
CA VAL A 168 -2.56 -11.41 -24.51
C VAL A 168 -3.48 -12.54 -24.98
N ASP A 169 -3.91 -12.49 -26.24
CA ASP A 169 -4.81 -13.49 -26.82
C ASP A 169 -4.07 -14.68 -27.47
N PHE A 170 -2.74 -14.67 -27.52
CA PHE A 170 -1.92 -15.78 -28.03
C PHE A 170 -2.27 -17.15 -27.38
N PRO A 171 -2.48 -17.26 -26.04
CA PRO A 171 -2.98 -18.49 -25.41
C PRO A 171 -4.29 -19.04 -26.00
N LYS A 172 -5.13 -18.15 -26.54
CA LYS A 172 -6.48 -18.48 -27.04
C LYS A 172 -6.50 -18.68 -28.55
N THR A 173 -5.72 -17.89 -29.29
CA THR A 173 -5.74 -17.82 -30.75
C THR A 173 -4.66 -18.68 -31.41
N GLY A 174 -3.57 -18.95 -30.69
CA GLY A 174 -2.37 -19.60 -31.22
C GLY A 174 -1.53 -18.70 -32.16
N VAL A 175 -1.88 -17.42 -32.31
CA VAL A 175 -1.17 -16.48 -33.19
C VAL A 175 -0.12 -15.70 -32.40
N PRO A 176 1.19 -15.89 -32.67
CA PRO A 176 2.24 -15.21 -31.90
C PRO A 176 2.34 -13.73 -32.29
N ALA A 177 2.62 -12.87 -31.30
CA ALA A 177 2.89 -11.46 -31.55
C ALA A 177 4.36 -11.24 -31.94
N GLU A 178 4.60 -11.00 -33.22
CA GLU A 178 5.94 -10.75 -33.76
C GLU A 178 6.32 -9.26 -33.67
N MET A 179 7.26 -8.95 -32.76
CA MET A 179 7.73 -7.57 -32.62
C MET A 179 8.78 -7.21 -33.69
N PRO A 180 8.51 -6.20 -34.54
CA PRO A 180 9.41 -5.83 -35.62
C PRO A 180 10.72 -5.21 -35.08
N PRO A 181 11.84 -5.31 -35.82
CA PRO A 181 13.16 -4.93 -35.32
C PRO A 181 13.30 -3.46 -34.92
N ASN A 182 12.55 -2.56 -35.56
CA ASN A 182 12.51 -1.13 -35.27
C ASN A 182 11.90 -0.81 -33.90
N LEU A 183 11.02 -1.65 -33.38
CA LEU A 183 10.38 -1.47 -32.07
C LEU A 183 11.19 -2.08 -30.91
N ARG A 184 12.31 -2.76 -31.21
CA ARG A 184 13.17 -3.39 -30.20
C ARG A 184 14.01 -2.35 -29.45
N ILE A 185 13.88 -2.36 -28.12
CA ILE A 185 14.53 -1.39 -27.24
C ILE A 185 15.97 -1.81 -26.88
N LYS A 186 16.92 -0.90 -27.10
CA LYS A 186 18.35 -1.09 -26.75
C LYS A 186 18.78 -0.39 -25.47
N LYS A 187 18.15 0.74 -25.14
CA LYS A 187 18.45 1.57 -23.96
C LYS A 187 17.18 1.70 -23.11
N TYR A 188 17.28 1.79 -21.79
CA TYR A 188 16.12 1.85 -20.89
C TYR A 188 16.12 3.13 -20.05
N PRO A 189 14.97 3.67 -19.63
CA PRO A 189 14.94 4.82 -18.74
C PRO A 189 15.41 4.41 -17.33
N ASP A 190 15.99 5.38 -16.62
CA ASP A 190 16.59 5.21 -15.29
C ASP A 190 15.62 4.64 -14.24
N PHE A 191 14.34 4.97 -14.34
CA PHE A 191 13.31 4.47 -13.42
C PHE A 191 13.01 2.96 -13.56
N MET A 192 13.40 2.31 -14.67
CA MET A 192 13.21 0.87 -14.85
C MET A 192 14.30 0.02 -14.18
N GLN A 193 15.40 0.64 -13.72
CA GLN A 193 16.48 0.00 -12.94
C GLN A 193 17.05 -1.29 -13.57
N LYS A 194 17.16 -1.36 -14.89
CA LYS A 194 17.82 -2.47 -15.60
C LYS A 194 19.35 -2.32 -15.50
N LEU A 195 19.96 -2.99 -14.53
CA LEU A 195 21.41 -2.88 -14.24
C LEU A 195 22.29 -3.47 -15.36
N ASP A 196 21.75 -4.43 -16.10
CA ASP A 196 22.41 -5.16 -17.18
C ASP A 196 22.34 -4.45 -18.54
N LYS A 197 21.60 -3.32 -18.63
CA LYS A 197 21.34 -2.60 -19.87
C LYS A 197 21.75 -1.13 -19.77
N PRO A 198 22.12 -0.48 -20.89
CA PRO A 198 22.42 0.93 -20.89
C PRO A 198 21.18 1.75 -20.54
N ALA A 199 21.34 2.69 -19.60
CA ALA A 199 20.25 3.52 -19.11
C ALA A 199 20.35 4.97 -19.61
N TYR A 200 19.22 5.67 -19.70
CA TYR A 200 19.14 7.12 -19.92
C TYR A 200 18.26 7.78 -18.86
N LYS A 201 18.52 9.05 -18.56
CA LYS A 201 17.73 9.81 -17.57
C LYS A 201 16.42 10.28 -18.22
N SER A 202 15.29 9.72 -17.80
CA SER A 202 13.97 10.14 -18.30
C SER A 202 13.67 11.58 -17.86
N THR A 203 13.24 12.45 -18.77
CA THR A 203 12.81 13.83 -18.46
C THR A 203 11.32 13.92 -18.09
N ARG A 204 10.58 12.81 -18.22
CA ARG A 204 9.13 12.74 -17.98
C ARG A 204 8.80 12.67 -16.49
N ILE A 205 7.50 12.77 -16.19
CA ILE A 205 6.99 12.81 -14.81
C ILE A 205 7.38 11.57 -14.01
N ILE A 206 7.32 10.37 -14.61
CA ILE A 206 7.69 9.11 -13.95
C ILE A 206 9.16 9.13 -13.54
N GLY A 207 10.06 9.53 -14.44
CA GLY A 207 11.48 9.67 -14.13
C GLY A 207 11.74 10.72 -13.04
N LYS A 208 11.05 11.86 -13.07
CA LYS A 208 11.15 12.91 -12.04
C LYS A 208 10.71 12.39 -10.68
N LEU A 209 9.53 11.76 -10.59
CA LEU A 209 9.00 11.18 -9.37
C LEU A 209 9.91 10.08 -8.83
N PHE A 210 10.37 9.18 -9.68
CA PHE A 210 11.30 8.12 -9.30
C PHE A 210 12.56 8.67 -8.65
N ARG A 211 13.19 9.68 -9.29
CA ARG A 211 14.39 10.30 -8.74
C ARG A 211 14.10 11.07 -7.46
N GLN A 212 12.98 11.79 -7.36
CA GLN A 212 12.59 12.48 -6.13
C GLN A 212 12.47 11.48 -4.98
N VAL A 213 11.69 10.40 -5.16
CA VAL A 213 11.51 9.36 -4.14
C VAL A 213 12.82 8.66 -3.78
N LYS A 214 13.70 8.43 -4.77
CA LYS A 214 15.02 7.82 -4.54
C LYS A 214 16.01 8.77 -3.86
N SER A 215 15.92 10.08 -4.15
CA SER A 215 16.80 11.12 -3.64
C SER A 215 16.38 11.64 -2.28
N THR A 216 15.08 11.55 -1.95
CA THR A 216 14.61 11.70 -0.59
C THR A 216 15.39 10.67 0.21
N PRO A 217 16.31 11.06 1.11
CA PRO A 217 16.82 10.11 2.06
C PRO A 217 15.56 9.50 2.63
N ARG A 218 15.36 8.19 2.44
CA ARG A 218 14.48 7.45 3.34
C ARG A 218 15.03 7.91 4.66
N SER A 219 14.30 8.80 5.34
CA SER A 219 14.67 9.16 6.69
C SER A 219 14.76 7.78 7.30
N SER A 220 15.98 7.29 7.55
CA SER A 220 16.21 6.34 8.60
C SER A 220 15.51 7.05 9.73
N ALA A 221 14.23 6.71 9.95
CA ALA A 221 13.39 7.43 10.89
C ALA A 221 14.27 7.45 12.13
N ASP A 222 14.75 8.64 12.56
CA ASP A 222 15.98 8.65 13.39
C ASP A 222 15.78 7.61 14.47
N PRO A 223 16.74 6.70 14.67
CA PRO A 223 16.50 5.53 15.49
C PRO A 223 15.81 5.98 16.77
N PHE A 224 14.78 5.25 17.18
CA PHE A 224 14.21 5.53 18.50
C PHE A 224 15.40 5.37 19.46
N THR A 225 15.73 6.42 20.22
CA THR A 225 16.85 6.43 21.17
C THR A 225 16.31 6.73 22.55
N LYS A 226 17.11 6.47 23.59
CA LYS A 226 16.79 6.82 24.97
C LYS A 226 16.43 8.31 25.13
N GLU A 227 17.13 9.21 24.43
CA GLU A 227 16.86 10.65 24.45
C GLU A 227 15.52 10.98 23.79
N ARG A 228 15.17 10.29 22.70
CA ARG A 228 13.86 10.43 22.05
C ARG A 228 12.74 9.87 22.92
N ALA A 229 12.95 8.72 23.55
CA ALA A 229 12.01 8.14 24.52
C ALA A 229 11.71 9.16 25.62
N LYS A 230 12.73 9.83 26.18
CA LYS A 230 12.53 10.86 27.20
C LYS A 230 11.74 12.08 26.70
N LYS A 231 11.90 12.49 25.44
CA LYS A 231 11.25 13.67 24.86
C LYS A 231 9.84 13.41 24.32
N LEU A 232 9.59 12.19 23.81
CA LEU A 232 8.38 11.84 23.06
C LEU A 232 7.43 10.93 23.83
N TYR A 233 7.77 10.56 25.07
CA TYR A 233 6.87 9.80 25.92
C TYR A 233 5.59 10.60 26.20
N ASP A 234 4.44 10.03 25.86
CA ASP A 234 3.14 10.66 26.02
C ASP A 234 2.60 10.33 27.42
N MET A 235 2.62 11.32 28.30
CA MET A 235 2.11 11.18 29.68
C MET A 235 0.61 10.91 29.72
N ASP A 236 -0.15 11.33 28.71
CA ASP A 236 -1.60 11.09 28.66
C ASP A 236 -1.94 9.60 28.50
N MET A 237 -0.97 8.79 28.08
CA MET A 237 -1.13 7.34 27.95
C MET A 237 -1.07 6.62 29.29
N GLN A 238 -0.69 7.31 30.38
CA GLN A 238 -0.71 6.75 31.74
C GLN A 238 -2.15 6.76 32.29
N VAL A 239 -2.59 5.59 32.75
CA VAL A 239 -3.89 5.37 33.37
C VAL A 239 -3.64 4.85 34.78
N ASP A 240 -4.39 5.37 35.76
CA ASP A 240 -4.21 5.02 37.17
C ASP A 240 -4.28 3.49 37.38
N GLY A 241 -3.33 2.93 38.14
CA GLY A 241 -3.24 1.49 38.39
C GLY A 241 -2.44 0.72 37.33
N PHE A 242 -1.80 1.39 36.37
CA PHE A 242 -0.94 0.72 35.39
C PHE A 242 0.31 0.10 36.03
N GLU A 243 0.75 0.64 37.16
CA GLU A 243 1.93 0.20 37.89
C GLU A 243 1.83 -1.27 38.33
N ASP A 244 0.63 -1.72 38.69
CA ASP A 244 0.36 -3.09 39.13
C ASP A 244 0.59 -4.11 38.00
N HIS A 245 0.50 -3.67 36.74
CA HIS A 245 0.62 -4.50 35.54
C HIS A 245 2.00 -4.42 34.88
N ILE A 246 2.94 -3.62 35.41
CA ILE A 246 4.26 -3.40 34.81
C ILE A 246 5.06 -4.70 34.70
N CYS A 247 5.08 -5.52 35.75
CA CYS A 247 5.85 -6.77 35.75
C CYS A 247 5.37 -7.75 34.69
N GLU A 248 4.04 -7.94 34.57
CA GLU A 248 3.45 -8.78 33.53
C GLU A 248 3.74 -8.22 32.12
N ALA A 249 3.58 -6.90 31.95
CA ALA A 249 3.86 -6.23 30.68
C ALA A 249 5.33 -6.36 30.26
N PHE A 250 6.26 -6.31 31.21
CA PHE A 250 7.69 -6.47 30.97
C PHE A 250 8.02 -7.88 30.43
N GLU A 251 7.50 -8.93 31.06
CA GLU A 251 7.71 -10.32 30.60
C GLU A 251 7.10 -10.56 29.22
N HIS A 252 5.90 -10.04 28.96
CA HIS A 252 5.27 -10.13 27.64
C HIS A 252 6.05 -9.37 26.57
N LYS A 253 6.63 -8.21 26.90
CA LYS A 253 7.50 -7.46 25.99
C LYS A 253 8.76 -8.25 25.65
N LYS A 254 9.41 -8.83 26.66
CA LYS A 254 10.60 -9.67 26.48
C LYS A 254 10.31 -10.86 25.55
N LEU A 255 9.20 -11.56 25.78
CA LEU A 255 8.78 -12.67 24.94
C LEU A 255 8.46 -12.24 23.50
N TYR A 256 7.79 -11.09 23.33
CA TYR A 256 7.49 -10.53 22.02
C TYR A 256 8.76 -10.21 21.24
N ASP A 257 9.72 -9.54 21.87
CA ASP A 257 10.99 -9.14 21.25
C ASP A 257 11.82 -10.35 20.81
N TYR A 258 11.84 -11.39 21.65
CA TYR A 258 12.49 -12.65 21.30
C TYR A 258 11.86 -13.27 20.04
N LYS A 259 10.53 -13.38 20.00
CA LYS A 259 9.82 -13.95 18.85
C LYS A 259 9.96 -13.10 17.59
N LEU A 260 9.86 -11.78 17.71
CA LEU A 260 9.98 -10.85 16.59
C LEU A 260 11.39 -10.92 15.99
N GLY A 261 12.42 -10.88 16.83
CA GLY A 261 13.81 -10.99 16.37
C GLY A 261 14.10 -12.36 15.73
N SER A 262 13.54 -13.45 16.26
CA SER A 262 13.68 -14.78 15.63
C SER A 262 13.02 -14.86 14.25
N LEU A 263 11.88 -14.18 14.05
CA LEU A 263 11.27 -14.06 12.72
C LEU A 263 12.12 -13.20 11.78
N MET A 264 12.68 -12.10 12.28
CA MET A 264 13.56 -11.23 11.50
C MET A 264 14.81 -11.97 11.02
N ASP A 265 15.44 -12.77 11.90
CA ASP A 265 16.58 -13.61 11.56
C ASP A 265 16.21 -14.70 10.54
N TYR A 266 15.06 -15.35 10.70
CA TYR A 266 14.58 -16.38 9.77
C TYR A 266 14.35 -15.86 8.35
N TYR A 267 13.85 -14.64 8.22
CA TYR A 267 13.54 -14.00 6.93
C TYR A 267 14.66 -13.06 6.42
N ASP A 268 15.83 -13.00 7.08
CA ASP A 268 16.94 -12.07 6.75
C ASP A 268 16.47 -10.59 6.69
N ILE A 269 15.55 -10.21 7.58
CA ILE A 269 15.01 -8.84 7.68
C ILE A 269 15.77 -8.06 8.75
N LYS A 270 16.30 -6.90 8.38
CA LYS A 270 17.19 -6.14 9.27
C LYS A 270 16.46 -5.19 10.21
N THR A 271 15.27 -4.73 9.83
CA THR A 271 14.56 -3.69 10.59
C THR A 271 13.14 -4.10 10.93
N GLU A 272 12.69 -3.71 12.13
CA GLU A 272 11.30 -3.92 12.57
C GLU A 272 10.30 -3.28 11.59
N ALA A 273 10.62 -2.09 11.06
CA ALA A 273 9.75 -1.40 10.10
C ALA A 273 9.50 -2.22 8.82
N GLU A 274 10.51 -2.93 8.32
CA GLU A 274 10.36 -3.83 7.17
C GLU A 274 9.48 -5.03 7.50
N MET A 275 9.64 -5.60 8.71
CA MET A 275 8.83 -6.72 9.19
C MET A 275 7.35 -6.33 9.35
N VAL A 276 7.07 -5.19 9.99
CA VAL A 276 5.70 -4.70 10.24
C VAL A 276 5.01 -4.27 8.95
N SER A 277 5.74 -3.61 8.04
CA SER A 277 5.19 -3.12 6.78
C SER A 277 5.13 -4.18 5.68
N GLY A 278 5.85 -5.28 5.85
CA GLY A 278 6.15 -6.27 4.81
C GLY A 278 7.04 -5.75 3.69
N ARG A 279 7.48 -4.48 3.72
CA ARG A 279 8.22 -3.87 2.60
C ARG A 279 9.72 -4.03 2.77
N ILE A 280 10.25 -5.19 2.37
CA ILE A 280 11.69 -5.47 2.42
C ILE A 280 12.42 -4.62 1.38
N THR A 281 13.38 -3.79 1.81
CA THR A 281 14.05 -2.83 0.94
C THR A 281 15.31 -3.38 0.28
N ASN A 282 15.98 -4.35 0.89
CA ASN A 282 17.20 -4.99 0.39
C ASN A 282 17.15 -6.51 0.59
N PRO A 283 16.70 -7.30 -0.40
CA PRO A 283 16.86 -8.74 -0.36
C PRO A 283 18.33 -9.07 -0.65
N THR A 284 19.14 -9.19 0.40
CA THR A 284 20.56 -9.58 0.29
C THR A 284 20.73 -11.00 -0.24
N THR A 285 19.69 -11.81 -0.16
CA THR A 285 19.66 -13.21 -0.60
C THR A 285 18.77 -13.37 -1.83
N ARG A 286 19.38 -13.75 -2.96
CA ARG A 286 18.74 -14.06 -4.26
C ARG A 286 17.85 -15.34 -4.23
N LEU A 287 17.45 -15.81 -3.05
CA LEU A 287 16.81 -17.12 -2.85
C LEU A 287 15.27 -17.06 -2.77
N PHE A 288 14.67 -15.87 -2.77
CA PHE A 288 13.24 -15.70 -2.52
C PHE A 288 12.45 -15.32 -3.79
N ASP A 289 11.32 -16.00 -4.01
CA ASP A 289 10.36 -15.74 -5.08
C ASP A 289 9.42 -14.61 -4.62
N ARG A 290 9.61 -13.41 -5.19
CA ARG A 290 9.21 -12.10 -4.63
C ARG A 290 7.75 -11.94 -4.17
N ARG A 291 6.81 -12.79 -4.62
CA ARG A 291 5.38 -12.68 -4.28
C ARG A 291 4.92 -13.60 -3.16
N ARG A 292 5.34 -14.88 -3.16
CA ARG A 292 4.87 -15.86 -2.16
C ARG A 292 5.49 -15.61 -0.78
N ASP A 293 6.71 -15.09 -0.76
CA ASP A 293 7.47 -14.91 0.48
C ASP A 293 7.06 -13.62 1.23
N PHE A 294 6.59 -12.58 0.52
CA PHE A 294 6.00 -11.39 1.15
C PHE A 294 4.73 -11.71 1.95
N GLU A 295 3.86 -12.54 1.38
CA GLU A 295 2.65 -12.97 2.06
C GLU A 295 2.98 -13.82 3.30
N ALA A 296 4.00 -14.69 3.20
CA ALA A 296 4.48 -15.48 4.32
C ALA A 296 4.99 -14.59 5.48
N VAL A 297 5.81 -13.58 5.18
CA VAL A 297 6.31 -12.61 6.19
C VAL A 297 5.15 -11.88 6.87
N ILE A 298 4.19 -11.37 6.09
CA ILE A 298 3.02 -10.68 6.64
C ILE A 298 2.17 -11.62 7.49
N LEU A 299 1.97 -12.86 7.04
CA LEU A 299 1.21 -13.86 7.79
C LEU A 299 1.92 -14.23 9.10
N ALA A 300 3.24 -14.39 9.08
CA ALA A 300 4.04 -14.66 10.28
C ALA A 300 3.94 -13.51 11.29
N TYR A 301 4.10 -12.26 10.84
CA TYR A 301 3.93 -11.10 11.71
C TYR A 301 2.49 -10.99 12.27
N ARG A 302 1.47 -11.23 11.44
CA ARG A 302 0.07 -11.24 11.87
C ARG A 302 -0.19 -12.33 12.91
N SER A 303 0.42 -13.50 12.75
CA SER A 303 0.33 -14.60 13.71
C SER A 303 0.91 -14.19 15.06
N LEU A 304 2.12 -13.60 15.06
CA LEU A 304 2.76 -13.08 16.28
C LEU A 304 1.89 -12.00 16.95
N ARG A 305 1.33 -11.07 16.17
CA ARG A 305 0.43 -10.04 16.69
C ARG A 305 -0.84 -10.63 17.32
N LYS A 306 -1.41 -11.67 16.72
CA LYS A 306 -2.58 -12.38 17.25
C LYS A 306 -2.24 -13.11 18.54
N GLU A 307 -1.06 -13.73 18.59
CA GLU A 307 -0.58 -14.39 19.80
C GLU A 307 -0.36 -13.39 20.94
N ALA A 308 0.31 -12.27 20.68
CA ALA A 308 0.52 -11.21 21.66
C ALA A 308 -0.82 -10.67 22.20
N ARG A 309 -1.81 -10.46 21.32
CA ARG A 309 -3.17 -10.08 21.72
C ARG A 309 -3.80 -11.12 22.66
N SER A 310 -3.58 -12.41 22.40
CA SER A 310 -4.10 -13.46 23.28
C SER A 310 -3.49 -13.42 24.69
N TRP A 311 -2.23 -13.01 24.84
CA TRP A 311 -1.61 -12.82 26.16
C TRP A 311 -2.28 -11.68 26.94
N PHE A 312 -2.63 -10.60 26.23
CA PHE A 312 -3.40 -9.50 26.82
C PHE A 312 -4.79 -9.96 27.29
N GLU A 313 -5.50 -10.73 26.44
CA GLU A 313 -6.84 -11.23 26.72
C GLU A 313 -6.91 -12.31 27.80
N LYS A 314 -5.85 -13.12 28.00
CA LYS A 314 -5.81 -14.18 29.03
C LYS A 314 -5.88 -13.66 30.47
N GLY A 315 -5.55 -12.38 30.70
CA GLY A 315 -5.67 -11.73 32.00
C GLY A 315 -7.02 -11.05 32.25
N ARG A 316 -8.00 -11.23 31.36
CA ARG A 316 -9.31 -10.56 31.38
C ARG A 316 -10.25 -11.19 32.43
N ASN A 317 -9.80 -11.23 33.68
CA ASN A 317 -10.54 -11.77 34.82
C ASN A 317 -11.53 -10.75 35.42
N SER A 318 -11.50 -9.49 34.97
CA SER A 318 -12.39 -8.41 35.42
C SER A 318 -13.17 -7.82 34.24
N GLU A 319 -14.49 -7.67 34.39
CA GLU A 319 -15.36 -6.93 33.46
C GLU A 319 -15.15 -5.41 33.52
N CYS A 320 -14.25 -4.92 34.39
CA CYS A 320 -13.99 -3.50 34.55
C CYS A 320 -13.16 -2.94 33.39
N SER A 321 -13.76 -2.02 32.63
CA SER A 321 -13.11 -1.35 31.49
C SER A 321 -11.83 -0.59 31.88
N ASP A 322 -11.67 -0.19 33.13
CA ASP A 322 -10.55 0.64 33.56
C ASP A 322 -9.28 -0.18 33.86
N ASP A 323 -9.43 -1.42 34.33
CA ASP A 323 -8.30 -2.36 34.52
C ASP A 323 -7.65 -2.74 33.17
N LEU A 324 -8.45 -2.92 32.13
CA LEU A 324 -7.95 -3.16 30.76
C LEU A 324 -7.14 -1.97 30.22
N LYS A 325 -7.57 -0.74 30.53
CA LYS A 325 -6.84 0.48 30.15
C LYS A 325 -5.54 0.63 30.95
N ALA A 326 -5.55 0.31 32.25
CA ALA A 326 -4.35 0.27 33.07
C ALA A 326 -3.33 -0.74 32.53
N LYS A 327 -3.78 -1.95 32.15
CA LYS A 327 -2.93 -2.97 31.52
C LYS A 327 -2.38 -2.51 30.16
N ALA A 328 -3.19 -1.87 29.33
CA ALA A 328 -2.73 -1.33 28.04
C ALA A 328 -1.73 -0.17 28.22
N SER A 329 -1.95 0.69 29.22
CA SER A 329 -1.01 1.73 29.65
C SER A 329 0.32 1.13 30.09
N ALA A 330 0.32 0.02 30.84
CA ALA A 330 1.55 -0.67 31.23
C ALA A 330 2.34 -1.16 30.01
N TRP A 331 1.68 -1.75 29.00
CA TRP A 331 2.32 -2.19 27.74
C TRP A 331 2.94 -1.02 26.96
N TYR A 332 2.27 0.13 26.94
CA TYR A 332 2.81 1.36 26.38
C TYR A 332 4.02 1.85 27.18
N HIS A 333 3.92 1.86 28.51
CA HIS A 333 4.97 2.36 29.41
C HIS A 333 6.26 1.56 29.28
N VAL A 334 6.21 0.23 29.37
CA VAL A 334 7.39 -0.64 29.28
C VAL A 334 8.08 -0.56 27.90
N THR A 335 7.34 -0.16 26.85
CA THR A 335 7.91 -0.01 25.51
C THR A 335 8.50 1.36 25.23
N TYR A 336 7.85 2.44 25.69
CA TYR A 336 8.23 3.80 25.29
C TYR A 336 8.90 4.62 26.38
N HIS A 337 8.81 4.21 27.64
CA HIS A 337 9.42 4.95 28.73
C HIS A 337 10.94 4.74 28.75
N HIS A 338 11.69 5.82 28.94
CA HIS A 338 13.15 5.83 28.80
C HIS A 338 13.89 4.94 29.82
N THR A 339 13.23 4.53 30.92
CA THR A 339 13.81 3.64 31.94
C THR A 339 13.91 2.20 31.47
N TYR A 340 13.03 1.77 30.57
CA TYR A 340 13.00 0.41 30.03
C TYR A 340 13.81 0.27 28.73
N TRP A 341 14.40 1.38 28.27
CA TRP A 341 15.28 1.38 27.10
C TRP A 341 16.49 0.47 27.31
N GLY A 342 16.62 -0.57 26.48
CA GLY A 342 17.73 -1.53 26.55
C GLY A 342 17.64 -2.52 27.73
N CYS A 343 16.54 -2.54 28.49
CA CYS A 343 16.35 -3.47 29.60
C CYS A 343 15.97 -4.90 29.17
N TYR A 344 15.75 -5.11 27.87
CA TYR A 344 15.36 -6.39 27.27
C TYR A 344 16.55 -7.12 26.62
N GLU A 345 17.74 -6.52 26.69
CA GLU A 345 18.97 -7.10 26.14
C GLU A 345 19.47 -8.21 27.08
N GLU A 346 19.50 -9.46 26.61
CA GLU A 346 20.29 -10.53 27.24
C GLU A 346 21.72 -10.49 26.68
N GLU A 347 22.72 -10.84 27.49
CA GLU A 347 24.18 -10.69 27.19
C GLU A 347 24.63 -11.30 25.84
N GLU A 348 23.87 -12.26 25.30
CA GLU A 348 24.18 -12.95 24.03
C GLU A 348 23.46 -12.39 22.79
N MET A 349 22.43 -11.55 22.95
CA MET A 349 21.64 -11.01 21.83
C MET A 349 21.47 -9.49 21.95
N ARG A 350 22.47 -8.74 21.48
CA ARG A 350 22.34 -7.29 21.22
C ARG A 350 21.38 -7.06 20.04
N ARG A 351 20.08 -7.02 20.32
CA ARG A 351 19.03 -6.65 19.36
C ARG A 351 18.56 -5.23 19.62
N GLU A 352 18.08 -4.57 18.57
CA GLU A 352 17.52 -3.22 18.66
C GLU A 352 16.26 -3.20 19.54
N HIS A 353 16.01 -2.10 20.23
CA HIS A 353 14.80 -1.91 21.05
C HIS A 353 13.56 -1.81 20.15
N PHE A 354 12.75 -2.86 20.12
CA PHE A 354 11.54 -2.92 19.30
C PHE A 354 10.39 -2.11 19.87
N ILE A 355 9.61 -1.46 19.01
CA ILE A 355 8.55 -0.51 19.37
C ILE A 355 7.14 -0.96 18.94
N SER A 356 6.97 -2.08 18.24
CA SER A 356 5.67 -2.51 17.69
C SER A 356 4.79 -3.25 18.70
N PHE A 357 5.34 -3.70 19.83
CA PHE A 357 4.63 -4.47 20.85
C PHE A 357 3.26 -3.88 21.28
N PRO A 358 3.17 -2.62 21.76
CA PRO A 358 1.91 -2.06 22.25
C PRO A 358 0.87 -1.86 21.13
N TRP A 359 1.30 -1.80 19.86
CA TRP A 359 0.39 -1.72 18.72
C TRP A 359 -0.36 -3.04 18.44
N CYS A 360 0.02 -4.13 19.10
CA CYS A 360 -0.79 -5.35 19.13
C CYS A 360 -2.20 -5.09 19.70
N ILE A 361 -2.32 -4.12 20.62
CA ILE A 361 -3.55 -3.72 21.32
C ILE A 361 -3.97 -2.27 21.00
N TYR A 362 -3.72 -1.82 19.78
CA TYR A 362 -3.96 -0.44 19.34
C TYR A 362 -5.37 0.11 19.62
N GLU A 363 -6.40 -0.75 19.69
CA GLU A 363 -7.78 -0.37 20.00
C GLU A 363 -7.87 0.28 21.40
N GLU A 364 -7.22 -0.30 22.40
CA GLU A 364 -7.28 0.20 23.78
C GLU A 364 -6.43 1.45 23.98
N LEU A 365 -5.29 1.52 23.30
CA LEU A 365 -4.46 2.74 23.28
C LEU A 365 -5.23 3.93 22.68
N ILE A 366 -6.00 3.69 21.61
CA ILE A 366 -6.86 4.70 21.02
C ILE A 366 -7.97 5.11 22.00
N GLN A 367 -8.54 4.16 22.75
CA GLN A 367 -9.59 4.45 23.71
C GLN A 367 -9.07 5.32 24.87
N ILE A 368 -7.88 5.02 25.41
CA ILE A 368 -7.22 5.86 26.43
C ILE A 368 -7.10 7.30 25.96
N LYS A 369 -6.62 7.53 24.73
CA LYS A 369 -6.49 8.88 24.18
C LYS A 369 -7.82 9.59 23.97
N LYS A 370 -8.87 8.86 23.56
CA LYS A 370 -10.21 9.44 23.42
C LYS A 370 -10.78 9.88 24.76
N ASP A 371 -10.65 9.05 25.79
CA ASP A 371 -11.17 9.32 27.14
C ASP A 371 -10.46 10.53 27.76
N ARG A 372 -9.14 10.61 27.63
CA ARG A 372 -8.36 11.80 28.05
C ARG A 372 -8.77 13.06 27.27
N SER A 373 -8.96 12.97 25.96
CA SER A 373 -9.39 14.12 25.15
C SER A 373 -10.77 14.63 25.55
N ASN A 374 -11.72 13.73 25.81
CA ASN A 374 -13.06 14.08 26.29
C ASN A 374 -13.03 14.66 27.70
N THR A 375 -12.13 14.18 28.56
CA THR A 375 -11.94 14.70 29.93
C THR A 375 -11.36 16.12 29.91
N ILE A 376 -10.38 16.39 29.03
CA ILE A 376 -9.79 17.72 28.86
C ILE A 376 -10.82 18.71 28.30
N TRP A 377 -11.62 18.30 27.32
CA TRP A 377 -12.72 19.11 26.81
C TRP A 377 -13.81 19.34 27.87
N GLY A 378 -14.19 18.31 28.63
CA GLY A 378 -15.15 18.43 29.74
C GLY A 378 -14.65 19.33 30.88
N ALA A 379 -13.36 19.27 31.21
CA ALA A 379 -12.72 20.13 32.22
C ALA A 379 -12.55 21.58 31.76
N GLN A 380 -12.33 21.82 30.46
CA GLN A 380 -12.36 23.19 29.89
C GLN A 380 -13.76 23.79 29.93
N PHE A 381 -14.81 23.00 29.67
CA PHE A 381 -16.20 23.45 29.77
C PHE A 381 -16.64 23.68 31.23
N SER A 382 -16.23 22.82 32.18
CA SER A 382 -16.56 23.02 33.60
C SER A 382 -15.75 24.16 34.25
N SER A 383 -14.51 24.40 33.81
CA SER A 383 -13.72 25.58 34.22
C SER A 383 -14.33 26.90 33.75
N LEU A 384 -14.98 26.91 32.58
CA LEU A 384 -15.79 28.05 32.10
C LEU A 384 -17.09 28.22 32.89
N GLU A 385 -17.68 27.15 33.42
CA GLU A 385 -18.86 27.24 34.30
C GLU A 385 -18.49 27.70 35.73
N TRP A 386 -17.32 27.32 36.25
CA TRP A 386 -16.84 27.78 37.56
C TRP A 386 -16.39 29.25 37.57
N THR A 387 -16.03 29.82 36.41
CA THR A 387 -15.77 31.27 36.29
C THR A 387 -17.04 32.11 36.13
N CYS A 388 -18.21 31.48 35.91
CA CYS A 388 -19.50 32.16 35.79
C CYS A 388 -20.34 32.17 37.09
N ASN A 389 -19.88 31.50 38.16
CA ASN A 389 -20.58 31.41 39.45
C ASN A 389 -19.81 32.05 40.63
N ILE A 390 -18.86 32.94 40.35
CA ILE A 390 -18.31 33.89 41.33
C ILE A 390 -18.59 35.31 40.83
N CYS A 391 -19.81 35.79 41.10
CA CYS A 391 -20.20 37.20 41.14
C CYS A 391 -21.22 37.37 42.26
#